data_AF-A0A2R6MUB8-F1
#
_entry.id   AF-A0A2R6MUB8-F1
#
_cell.length_a   1.000
_cell.length_b   1.000
_cell.length_c   1.000
_cell.angle_alpha   90.00
_cell.angle_beta   90.00
_cell.angle_gamma   90.00
#
_symmetry.space_group_name_H-M   'P 1'
#
loop_
_entity.id
_entity.type
_entity.pdbx_description
1 polymer ?
#
loop_
_entity_poly.entity_id
_entity_poly.type
_entity_poly.pdbx_seq_one_letter_code
_entity_poly.pdbx_strand_id
1 'polypeptide(L)'
;MSDQSTDYDHTATFSLTCDPDRARRLRAALAEEIGEIDDDRSRARLVDGTGDGMDIETETENEADGTGDGIDIETETEADGDVTVTVETRDLSAVRAATDTWLGLLEAADRTVAVAAREREP
;
A
#
# COMPACT_ATOMS: atom_id res chain seq x y z
N MET A 1 -13.95 -27.57 -5.40
CA MET A 1 -12.62 -27.72 -4.78
C MET A 1 -12.06 -26.32 -4.68
N SER A 2 -12.19 -25.70 -3.52
CA SER A 2 -11.55 -24.40 -3.25
C SER A 2 -10.41 -24.69 -2.29
N ASP A 3 -9.23 -24.95 -2.84
CA ASP A 3 -7.99 -24.94 -2.08
C ASP A 3 -7.29 -23.65 -2.50
N GLN A 4 -7.62 -22.57 -1.81
CA GLN A 4 -6.84 -21.33 -1.85
C GLN A 4 -6.21 -21.16 -0.47
N SER A 5 -5.37 -22.11 -0.06
CA SER A 5 -4.29 -21.74 0.85
C SER A 5 -3.32 -20.91 0.02
N THR A 6 -3.62 -19.62 -0.15
CA THR A 6 -2.64 -18.60 -0.52
C THR A 6 -1.73 -18.42 0.70
N ASP A 7 -0.95 -19.45 1.02
CA ASP A 7 0.00 -19.39 2.12
C ASP A 7 1.20 -18.60 1.63
N TYR A 8 1.10 -17.28 1.79
CA TYR A 8 2.22 -16.39 1.62
C TYR A 8 3.01 -16.39 2.94
N ASP A 9 3.79 -17.45 3.16
CA ASP A 9 4.59 -17.67 4.37
C ASP A 9 5.64 -16.56 4.64
N HIS A 10 5.88 -15.66 3.68
CA HIS A 10 6.93 -14.67 3.76
C HIS A 10 6.46 -13.28 3.35
N THR A 11 6.75 -12.31 4.23
CA THR A 11 6.40 -10.90 4.02
C THR A 11 7.64 -10.03 3.99
N ALA A 12 7.68 -9.07 3.08
CA ALA A 12 8.67 -8.00 3.04
C ALA A 12 7.95 -6.64 3.02
N THR A 13 8.44 -5.70 3.83
CA THR A 13 7.88 -4.35 3.94
C THR A 13 8.97 -3.32 3.67
N PHE A 14 8.65 -2.36 2.81
CA PHE A 14 9.53 -1.24 2.46
C PHE A 14 8.80 0.05 2.77
N SER A 15 9.47 0.95 3.49
CA SER A 15 8.92 2.27 3.82
C SER A 15 9.88 3.36 3.39
N LEU A 16 9.34 4.40 2.77
CA LEU A 16 10.05 5.61 2.41
C LEU A 16 9.43 6.80 3.14
N THR A 17 10.23 7.45 3.97
CA THR A 17 9.84 8.73 4.57
C THR A 17 10.02 9.88 3.59
N CYS A 18 8.95 10.63 3.35
CA CYS A 18 8.98 11.84 2.56
C CYS A 18 8.03 12.90 3.12
N ASP A 19 7.98 14.08 2.51
CA ASP A 19 6.95 15.05 2.82
C ASP A 19 5.59 14.58 2.27
N PRO A 20 4.45 15.01 2.86
CA PRO A 20 3.12 14.56 2.46
C PRO A 20 2.80 14.77 0.97
N ASP A 21 3.29 15.85 0.38
CA ASP A 21 3.07 16.18 -1.03
C ASP A 21 3.78 15.20 -1.96
N ARG A 22 5.02 14.83 -1.62
CA ARG A 22 5.80 13.82 -2.32
C ARG A 22 5.21 12.43 -2.13
N ALA A 23 4.81 12.10 -0.90
CA ALA A 23 4.18 10.82 -0.56
C ALA A 23 2.91 10.59 -1.38
N ARG A 24 2.04 11.60 -1.47
CA ARG A 24 0.81 11.55 -2.28
C ARG A 24 1.10 11.23 -3.75
N ARG A 25 2.12 11.85 -4.35
CA ARG A 25 2.47 11.61 -5.76
C ARG A 25 3.07 10.23 -5.97
N LEU A 26 3.92 9.78 -5.06
CA LEU A 26 4.49 8.44 -5.09
C LEU A 26 3.42 7.36 -4.98
N ARG A 27 2.48 7.50 -4.03
CA ARG A 27 1.36 6.56 -3.89
C ARG A 27 0.50 6.51 -5.13
N ALA A 28 0.18 7.66 -5.72
CA ALA A 28 -0.59 7.71 -6.96
C ALA A 28 0.11 6.98 -8.11
N ALA A 29 1.43 7.12 -8.23
CA ALA A 29 2.21 6.42 -9.26
C ALA A 29 2.29 4.90 -8.98
N LEU A 30 2.56 4.50 -7.73
CA LEU A 30 2.71 3.09 -7.37
C LEU A 30 1.38 2.33 -7.37
N ALA A 31 0.26 3.01 -7.08
CA ALA A 31 -1.06 2.39 -7.06
C ALA A 31 -1.50 1.85 -8.43
N GLU A 32 -0.97 2.39 -9.53
CA GLU A 32 -1.21 1.88 -10.88
C GLU A 32 -0.56 0.50 -11.10
N GLU A 33 0.55 0.22 -10.40
CA GLU A 33 1.31 -1.03 -10.54
C GLU A 33 0.79 -2.16 -9.62
N ILE A 34 0.01 -1.82 -8.59
CA ILE A 34 -0.55 -2.79 -7.63
C ILE A 34 -1.56 -3.68 -8.35
N GLY A 35 -1.36 -4.99 -8.28
CA GLY A 35 -2.18 -5.96 -9.00
C GLY A 35 -1.73 -6.26 -10.42
N GLU A 36 -0.99 -5.35 -11.08
CA GLU A 36 -0.38 -5.62 -12.39
C GLU A 36 0.89 -6.47 -12.28
N ILE A 37 1.61 -6.32 -11.18
CA ILE A 37 2.89 -7.00 -10.90
C ILE A 37 2.70 -8.23 -10.00
N ASP A 38 1.49 -8.40 -9.46
CA ASP A 38 1.13 -9.62 -8.75
C ASP A 38 1.26 -10.81 -9.70
N ASP A 39 1.82 -11.90 -9.18
CA ASP A 39 1.98 -13.16 -9.90
C ASP A 39 1.54 -14.31 -9.00
N ASP A 40 1.53 -15.53 -9.51
CA ASP A 40 1.16 -16.72 -8.76
C ASP A 40 1.89 -16.87 -7.40
N ARG A 41 3.05 -16.23 -7.23
CA ARG A 41 3.91 -16.38 -6.05
C ARG A 41 4.04 -15.14 -5.17
N SER A 42 3.50 -14.00 -5.57
CA SER A 42 3.61 -12.75 -4.81
C SER A 42 2.44 -11.82 -5.00
N ARG A 43 2.09 -11.09 -3.94
CA ARG A 43 1.06 -10.06 -3.94
C ARG A 43 1.54 -8.82 -3.20
N ALA A 44 1.29 -7.64 -3.74
CA ALA A 44 1.67 -6.37 -3.11
C ALA A 44 0.48 -5.53 -2.68
N ARG A 45 0.70 -4.70 -1.65
CA ARG A 45 -0.26 -3.71 -1.16
C ARG A 45 0.46 -2.44 -0.73
N LEU A 46 -0.14 -1.29 -1.04
CA LEU A 46 0.24 0.01 -0.47
C LEU A 46 -0.53 0.27 0.83
N VAL A 47 0.16 0.78 1.83
CA VAL A 47 -0.47 1.29 3.07
C VAL A 47 -0.02 2.73 3.31
N ASP A 48 -0.96 3.56 3.75
CA ASP A 48 -0.71 4.94 4.14
C ASP A 48 -0.12 4.97 5.56
N GLY A 49 1.08 5.53 5.72
CA GLY A 49 1.73 5.66 7.03
C GLY A 49 2.17 4.32 7.63
N THR A 50 2.87 4.37 8.76
CA THR A 50 3.24 3.18 9.56
C THR A 50 1.98 2.61 10.23
N GLY A 51 1.03 2.13 9.44
CA GLY A 51 -0.05 1.28 9.90
C GLY A 51 0.46 -0.14 9.96
N ASP A 52 0.95 -0.54 11.13
CA ASP A 52 0.89 -1.94 11.55
C ASP A 52 -0.51 -2.44 11.19
N GLY A 53 -0.59 -3.46 10.33
CA GLY A 53 -1.83 -3.92 9.72
C GLY A 53 -2.84 -4.29 10.78
N MET A 54 -3.72 -3.34 11.13
CA MET A 54 -4.80 -3.60 12.05
C MET A 54 -5.90 -4.31 11.27
N ASP A 55 -5.99 -5.62 11.45
CA ASP A 55 -7.15 -6.41 11.05
C ASP A 55 -8.38 -5.84 11.75
N ILE A 56 -9.21 -5.09 11.02
CA ILE A 56 -10.53 -4.73 11.48
C ILE A 56 -11.44 -5.90 11.15
N GLU A 57 -11.56 -6.85 12.07
CA GLU A 57 -12.65 -7.81 12.07
C GLU A 57 -13.95 -7.05 12.35
N THR A 58 -14.67 -6.66 11.29
CA THR A 58 -16.03 -6.12 11.42
C THR A 58 -17.01 -7.27 11.64
N GLU A 59 -17.07 -7.77 12.87
CA GLU A 59 -18.21 -8.57 13.32
C GLU A 59 -19.43 -7.63 13.44
N THR A 60 -20.12 -7.42 12.32
CA THR A 60 -21.36 -6.65 12.29
C THR A 60 -22.51 -7.57 12.70
N GLU A 61 -22.63 -7.86 14.00
CA GLU A 61 -23.88 -8.36 14.56
C GLU A 61 -24.81 -7.15 14.78
N ASN A 62 -25.50 -6.75 13.70
CA ASN A 62 -26.47 -5.66 13.75
C ASN A 62 -27.81 -6.19 14.29
N GLU A 63 -28.00 -6.12 15.61
CA GLU A 63 -29.34 -6.02 16.18
C GLU A 63 -29.80 -4.56 16.06
N ALA A 64 -30.50 -4.26 14.97
CA ALA A 64 -30.99 -2.92 14.70
C ALA A 64 -32.13 -2.54 15.67
N ASP A 65 -31.85 -1.61 16.59
CA ASP A 65 -32.88 -0.73 17.14
C ASP A 65 -32.32 0.68 17.41
N GLY A 66 -32.93 1.67 16.75
CA GLY A 66 -32.94 3.06 17.21
C GLY A 66 -31.82 3.99 16.71
N THR A 67 -32.13 4.74 15.64
CA THR A 67 -31.65 6.12 15.37
C THR A 67 -30.13 6.35 15.46
N GLY A 68 -29.40 5.93 14.42
CA GLY A 68 -28.09 6.48 14.12
C GLY A 68 -28.24 7.70 13.21
N ASP A 69 -28.08 8.90 13.76
CA ASP A 69 -27.78 10.12 12.99
C ASP A 69 -26.45 9.88 12.27
N GLY A 70 -26.49 9.81 10.94
CA GLY A 70 -25.33 9.51 10.12
C GLY A 70 -24.30 10.61 10.23
N ILE A 71 -23.31 10.43 11.09
CA ILE A 71 -22.11 11.24 11.08
C ILE A 71 -21.36 10.85 9.81
N ASP A 72 -21.35 11.74 8.83
CA ASP A 72 -20.39 11.72 7.72
C ASP A 72 -18.99 11.84 8.34
N ILE A 73 -18.36 10.72 8.65
CA ILE A 73 -16.94 10.68 8.99
C ILE A 73 -16.21 10.85 7.67
N GLU A 74 -15.96 12.10 7.29
CA GLU A 74 -14.88 12.42 6.36
C GLU A 74 -13.58 12.05 7.07
N THR A 75 -13.12 10.82 6.85
CA THR A 75 -11.84 10.34 7.33
C THR A 75 -10.75 11.14 6.63
N GLU A 76 -10.43 12.32 7.15
CA GLU A 76 -9.22 13.06 6.83
C GLU A 76 -8.05 12.25 7.43
N THR A 77 -7.65 11.19 6.73
CA THR A 77 -6.35 10.58 6.95
C THR A 77 -5.34 11.66 6.59
N GLU A 78 -4.82 12.37 7.60
CA GLU A 78 -3.56 13.10 7.47
C GLU A 78 -2.56 12.05 7.03
N ALA A 79 -2.36 11.93 5.70
CA ALA A 79 -1.48 10.93 5.17
C ALA A 79 -0.08 11.32 5.63
N ASP A 80 0.37 10.68 6.71
CA ASP A 80 1.76 10.67 7.14
C ASP A 80 2.61 10.59 5.89
N GLY A 81 3.66 11.41 5.79
CA GLY A 81 4.47 11.53 4.58
C GLY A 81 5.20 10.24 4.18
N ASP A 82 4.92 9.10 4.80
CA ASP A 82 5.56 7.82 4.55
C ASP A 82 4.81 6.98 3.52
N VAL A 83 5.51 6.51 2.49
CA VAL A 83 4.99 5.52 1.54
C VAL A 83 5.45 4.13 1.98
N THR A 84 4.52 3.22 2.27
CA THR A 84 4.83 1.85 2.64
C THR A 84 4.25 0.86 1.63
N VAL A 85 5.10 -0.05 1.14
CA VAL A 85 4.72 -1.18 0.28
C VAL A 85 4.99 -2.46 1.06
N THR A 86 3.96 -3.29 1.20
CA THR A 86 4.07 -4.63 1.77
C THR A 86 3.88 -5.64 0.66
N VAL A 87 4.75 -6.65 0.62
CA VAL A 87 4.72 -7.73 -0.36
C VAL A 87 4.69 -9.06 0.36
N GLU A 88 3.66 -9.83 0.10
CA GLU A 88 3.44 -11.19 0.60
C GLU A 88 3.88 -12.17 -0.50
N THR A 89 4.63 -13.20 -0.12
CA THR A 89 5.26 -14.14 -1.06
C THR A 89 5.27 -15.57 -0.50
N ARG A 90 5.28 -16.56 -1.40
CA ARG A 90 5.26 -17.98 -1.03
C ARG A 90 6.64 -18.58 -0.72
N ASP A 91 7.71 -17.94 -1.19
CA ASP A 91 9.07 -18.47 -1.08
C ASP A 91 10.12 -17.35 -1.09
N LEU A 92 11.30 -17.60 -0.51
CA LEU A 92 12.37 -16.59 -0.41
C LEU A 92 12.91 -16.11 -1.76
N SER A 93 12.78 -16.91 -2.83
CA SER A 93 13.17 -16.46 -4.17
C SER A 93 12.18 -15.44 -4.72
N ALA A 94 10.89 -15.62 -4.42
CA ALA A 94 9.83 -14.66 -4.69
C ALA A 94 10.01 -13.39 -3.85
N VAL A 95 10.40 -13.48 -2.57
CA VAL A 95 10.78 -12.30 -1.75
C VAL A 95 11.84 -11.47 -2.47
N ARG A 96 12.94 -12.10 -2.91
CA ARG A 96 14.04 -11.40 -3.59
C ARG A 96 13.57 -10.73 -4.88
N ALA A 97 12.88 -11.48 -5.74
CA ALA A 97 12.41 -10.98 -7.02
C ALA A 97 11.40 -9.83 -6.86
N ALA A 98 10.46 -9.96 -5.93
CA ALA A 98 9.51 -8.92 -5.59
C ALA A 98 10.22 -7.67 -5.05
N THR A 99 11.17 -7.84 -4.13
CA THR A 99 11.97 -6.74 -3.56
C THR A 99 12.71 -5.98 -4.66
N ASP A 100 13.43 -6.67 -5.54
CA ASP A 100 14.18 -6.04 -6.65
C ASP A 100 13.24 -5.22 -7.56
N THR A 101 12.05 -5.75 -7.82
CA THR A 101 11.04 -5.10 -8.68
C THR A 101 10.45 -3.86 -8.01
N TRP A 102 9.94 -4.01 -6.79
CA TRP A 102 9.27 -2.92 -6.06
C TRP A 102 10.23 -1.80 -5.69
N LEU A 103 11.47 -2.11 -5.31
CA LEU A 103 12.50 -1.07 -5.09
C LEU A 103 12.87 -0.33 -6.38
N GLY A 104 12.93 -1.05 -7.51
CA GLY A 104 13.17 -0.44 -8.82
C GLY A 104 12.05 0.53 -9.24
N LEU A 105 10.79 0.16 -9.00
CA LEU A 105 9.63 1.01 -9.27
C LEU A 105 9.57 2.22 -8.34
N LEU A 106 9.85 2.01 -7.05
CA LEU A 106 9.94 3.09 -6.09
C LEU A 106 11.01 4.10 -6.50
N GLU A 107 12.21 3.66 -6.91
CA GLU A 107 13.25 4.55 -7.45
C GLU A 107 12.79 5.28 -8.73
N ALA A 108 12.12 4.59 -9.65
CA ALA A 108 11.63 5.18 -10.89
C ALA A 108 10.55 6.25 -10.64
N ALA A 109 9.59 5.96 -9.77
CA ALA A 109 8.54 6.89 -9.36
C ALA A 109 9.14 8.10 -8.63
N ASP A 110 10.09 7.87 -7.73
CA ASP A 110 10.82 8.88 -6.99
C ASP A 110 11.52 9.89 -7.92
N ARG A 111 12.26 9.37 -8.91
CA ARG A 111 12.94 10.18 -9.92
C ARG A 111 11.93 10.97 -10.75
N THR A 112 10.80 10.37 -11.11
CA THR A 112 9.74 11.02 -11.90
C THR A 112 9.11 12.19 -11.14
N VAL A 113 8.77 11.97 -9.87
CA VAL A 113 8.22 13.02 -8.99
C VAL A 113 9.23 14.14 -8.76
N ALA A 114 10.52 13.82 -8.58
CA ALA A 114 11.56 14.82 -8.42
C ALA A 114 11.77 15.68 -9.67
N VAL A 115 11.67 15.11 -10.87
CA VAL A 115 11.74 15.85 -12.14
C VAL A 115 10.54 16.78 -12.26
N ALA A 116 9.32 16.27 -12.01
CA ALA A 116 8.10 17.06 -12.08
C ALA A 116 8.06 18.23 -11.07
N ALA A 117 8.72 18.08 -9.92
CA ALA A 117 8.84 19.15 -8.93
C ALA A 117 9.73 20.30 -9.42
N ARG A 118 10.86 19.99 -10.08
CA ARG A 118 11.80 20.99 -10.61
C ARG A 118 11.20 21.85 -11.71
N GLU A 119 10.32 21.29 -12.53
CA GLU A 119 9.60 22.04 -13.57
C GLU A 119 8.59 23.06 -13.00
N ARG A 120 8.25 22.96 -11.71
CA ARG A 120 7.32 23.86 -11.02
C ARG A 120 8.03 24.99 -10.25
N GLU A 121 9.35 25.02 -10.23
CA GLU A 121 10.12 26.11 -9.63
C GLU A 121 10.34 27.22 -10.69
N PRO A 122 9.86 28.47 -10.46
CA PRO A 122 9.91 29.56 -11.43
C PRO A 122 11.30 30.15 -11.70
#